data_AF-A0A3M1EM40-F1
#
_entry.id   AF-A0A3M1EM40-F1
#
_cell.length_a   1.000
_cell.length_b   1.000
_cell.length_c   1.000
_cell.angle_alpha   90.00
_cell.angle_beta   90.00
_cell.angle_gamma   90.00
#
_symmetry.space_group_name_H-M   'P 1'
#
loop_
_entity.id
_entity.type
_entity.pdbx_description
1 polymer ?
#
loop_
_entity_poly.entity_id
_entity_poly.type
_entity_poly.pdbx_seq_one_letter_code
_entity_poly.pdbx_strand_id
1 'polypeptide(L)'
;LVPTGRGETFTGDITPAEYDNLLHDIRRWQERYAGRLLLSAKCAPHYQRVLWEEDPQSPYLRAFDQGAGGCPAGVQYLGIRPNGDVTPCPYLPVYGGNLRRQSLADIWRNSDLFQQIRQRHTLTDRCGACEFRLLCGGCRARAYGVTGDVMAEDPWCEYEPGVQGGRLISPDGAVAYGMEAAGALVWSAEAQRLLDVIPAFVRGRVRRGVEAYAREHGYLVVTPEVMHQARQKRGPMKLRLPV
;
A
#
# COMPACT_ATOMS: atom_id res chain seq x y z
N LEU A 1 9.88 6.93 19.82
CA LEU A 1 10.95 6.64 18.83
C LEU A 1 10.81 5.20 18.32
N VAL A 2 11.66 4.78 17.37
CA VAL A 2 11.72 3.37 16.94
C VAL A 2 13.00 2.75 17.52
N PRO A 3 12.92 1.80 18.47
CA PRO A 3 14.07 1.27 19.21
C PRO A 3 14.81 0.21 18.38
N THR A 4 15.38 0.62 17.25
CA THR A 4 16.14 -0.24 16.33
C THR A 4 17.37 0.51 15.81
N GLY A 5 18.47 -0.19 15.57
CA GLY A 5 19.71 0.41 15.08
C GLY A 5 20.22 1.48 16.04
N ARG A 6 20.44 2.70 15.54
CA ARG A 6 20.90 3.83 16.40
C ARG A 6 19.89 4.25 17.48
N GLY A 7 18.63 3.81 17.37
CA GLY A 7 17.59 4.07 18.38
C GLY A 7 17.65 3.12 19.58
N GLU A 8 18.40 2.02 19.52
CA GLU A 8 18.46 1.01 20.59
C GLU A 8 19.05 1.56 21.90
N THR A 9 20.00 2.51 21.80
CA THR A 9 20.69 3.07 22.96
C THR A 9 20.01 4.32 23.52
N PHE A 10 18.86 4.72 22.97
CA PHE A 10 18.19 5.96 23.34
C PHE A 10 17.16 5.71 24.44
N THR A 11 17.33 6.35 25.59
CA THR A 11 16.54 6.09 26.80
C THR A 11 15.50 7.18 27.13
N GLY A 12 15.55 8.33 26.44
CA GLY A 12 14.69 9.49 26.72
C GLY A 12 13.51 9.64 25.77
N ASP A 13 12.64 8.64 25.69
CA ASP A 13 11.47 8.66 24.81
C ASP A 13 10.21 9.22 25.51
N ILE A 14 9.24 9.67 24.72
CA ILE A 14 7.93 10.06 25.26
C ILE A 14 7.11 8.81 25.62
N THR A 15 6.26 8.96 26.63
CA THR A 15 5.33 7.92 27.07
C THR A 15 4.25 7.65 26.01
N PRO A 16 3.59 6.46 26.03
CA PRO A 16 2.45 6.19 25.16
C PRO A 16 1.32 7.22 25.30
N ALA A 17 1.00 7.65 26.52
CA ALA A 17 0.03 8.71 26.78
C ALA A 17 0.41 10.06 26.14
N GLU A 18 1.67 10.50 26.30
CA GLU A 18 2.16 11.74 25.65
C GLU A 18 2.14 11.62 24.13
N TYR A 19 2.49 10.45 23.59
CA TYR A 19 2.42 10.18 22.16
C TYR A 19 0.98 10.29 21.65
N ASP A 20 0.00 9.76 22.38
CA ASP A 20 -1.40 9.83 21.99
C ASP A 20 -1.96 11.26 22.04
N ASN A 21 -1.65 12.00 23.11
CA ASN A 21 -1.97 13.41 23.23
C ASN A 21 -1.42 14.23 22.06
N LEU A 22 -0.17 13.95 21.64
CA LEU A 22 0.43 14.62 20.50
C LEU A 22 -0.32 14.34 19.18
N LEU A 23 -0.90 13.14 19.00
CA LEU A 23 -1.68 12.83 17.81
C LEU A 23 -2.97 13.64 17.75
N HIS A 24 -3.67 13.80 18.87
CA HIS A 24 -4.82 14.70 18.97
C HIS A 24 -4.43 16.16 18.76
N ASP A 25 -3.27 16.59 19.28
CA ASP A 25 -2.73 17.93 19.04
C ASP A 25 -2.46 18.18 17.55
N ILE A 26 -1.87 17.22 16.85
CA ILE A 26 -1.64 17.28 15.39
C ILE A 26 -2.97 17.44 14.65
N ARG A 27 -4.01 16.69 15.06
CA ARG A 27 -5.33 16.80 14.45
C ARG A 27 -5.94 18.18 14.65
N ARG A 28 -5.93 18.70 15.88
CA ARG A 28 -6.39 20.06 16.18
C ARG A 28 -5.63 21.12 15.37
N TRP A 29 -4.33 20.96 15.18
CA TRP A 29 -3.55 21.87 14.34
C TRP A 29 -3.86 21.72 12.86
N GLN A 30 -4.11 20.49 12.38
CA GLN A 30 -4.52 20.23 11.00
C GLN A 30 -5.81 20.97 10.64
N GLU A 31 -6.77 21.04 11.56
CA GLU A 31 -7.99 21.85 11.41
C GLU A 31 -7.70 23.35 11.45
N ARG A 32 -6.97 23.80 12.49
CA ARG A 32 -6.66 25.22 12.69
C ARG A 32 -5.92 25.85 11.50
N TYR A 33 -5.07 25.08 10.83
CA TYR A 33 -4.24 25.56 9.72
C TYR A 33 -4.69 25.00 8.35
N ALA A 34 -5.90 24.46 8.25
CA ALA A 34 -6.45 23.95 7.00
C ALA A 34 -6.36 25.01 5.88
N GLY A 35 -5.88 24.60 4.70
CA GLY A 35 -5.66 25.48 3.55
C GLY A 35 -4.45 26.42 3.65
N ARG A 36 -3.73 26.44 4.79
CA ARG A 36 -2.55 27.29 5.02
C ARG A 36 -1.27 26.49 5.21
N LEU A 37 -1.36 25.35 5.89
CA LEU A 37 -0.23 24.48 6.16
C LEU A 37 -0.64 23.01 6.01
N LEU A 38 0.14 22.25 5.26
CA LEU A 38 -0.03 20.80 5.16
C LEU A 38 0.59 20.14 6.40
N LEU A 39 -0.26 19.62 7.28
CA LEU A 39 0.13 18.85 8.46
C LEU A 39 -0.26 17.38 8.28
N SER A 40 0.66 16.47 8.60
CA SER A 40 0.44 15.02 8.52
C SER A 40 1.37 14.29 9.47
N ALA A 41 0.84 13.29 10.19
CA ALA A 41 1.65 12.36 10.96
C ALA A 41 2.22 11.25 10.05
N LYS A 42 3.53 11.02 10.09
CA LYS A 42 4.22 9.97 9.32
C LYS A 42 4.83 8.95 10.26
N CYS A 43 4.83 7.68 9.85
CA CYS A 43 5.25 6.55 10.71
C CYS A 43 4.49 6.49 12.05
N ALA A 44 3.25 6.98 12.04
CA ALA A 44 2.36 7.07 13.20
C ALA A 44 1.01 6.41 12.86
N PRO A 45 0.94 5.07 12.76
CA PRO A 45 -0.28 4.36 12.38
C PRO A 45 -1.45 4.66 13.33
N HIS A 46 -1.20 4.92 14.61
CA HIS A 46 -2.22 5.29 15.59
C HIS A 46 -2.99 6.57 15.20
N TYR A 47 -2.41 7.45 14.37
CA TYR A 47 -3.10 8.67 13.92
C TYR A 47 -4.40 8.38 13.16
N GLN A 48 -4.50 7.21 12.54
CA GLN A 48 -5.66 6.84 11.74
C GLN A 48 -6.84 6.42 12.63
N ARG A 49 -6.55 5.87 13.82
CA ARG A 49 -7.55 5.71 14.89
C ARG A 49 -8.05 7.09 15.34
N VAL A 50 -7.14 8.00 15.69
CA VAL A 50 -7.49 9.36 16.14
C VAL A 50 -8.38 10.09 15.13
N LEU A 51 -8.01 10.04 13.85
CA LEU A 51 -8.82 10.63 12.78
C LEU A 51 -10.22 10.03 12.70
N TRP A 52 -10.35 8.71 12.88
CA TRP A 52 -11.63 8.02 12.78
C TRP A 52 -12.52 8.27 14.00
N GLU A 53 -11.94 8.27 15.20
CA GLU A 53 -12.66 8.53 16.45
C GLU A 53 -13.25 9.94 16.49
N GLU A 54 -12.55 10.93 15.92
CA GLU A 54 -13.06 12.30 15.84
C GLU A 54 -14.04 12.50 14.67
N ASP A 55 -13.74 11.95 13.50
CA ASP A 55 -14.58 12.06 12.31
C ASP A 55 -14.39 10.85 11.37
N PRO A 56 -15.29 9.86 11.40
CA PRO A 56 -15.24 8.69 10.52
C PRO A 56 -15.29 9.01 9.01
N GLN A 57 -15.67 10.23 8.63
CA GLN A 57 -15.73 10.71 7.24
C GLN A 57 -14.59 11.69 6.92
N SER A 58 -13.61 11.82 7.81
CA SER A 58 -12.52 12.77 7.67
C SER A 58 -11.78 12.59 6.35
N PRO A 59 -11.56 13.66 5.56
CA PRO A 59 -10.82 13.58 4.29
C PRO A 59 -9.33 13.25 4.49
N TYR A 60 -8.86 13.22 5.75
CA TYR A 60 -7.50 12.87 6.11
C TYR A 60 -7.34 11.40 6.49
N LEU A 61 -8.46 10.69 6.71
CA LEU A 61 -8.43 9.23 6.80
C LEU A 61 -7.89 8.70 5.50
N ARG A 62 -6.91 7.82 5.62
CA ARG A 62 -6.36 7.12 4.48
C ARG A 62 -6.53 5.66 4.79
N ALA A 63 -7.15 4.94 3.88
CA ALA A 63 -7.00 3.50 3.83
C ALA A 63 -5.56 3.14 3.42
N PHE A 64 -5.15 1.91 3.67
CA PHE A 64 -3.82 1.42 3.25
C PHE A 64 -3.58 1.58 1.73
N ASP A 65 -4.62 1.62 0.90
CA ASP A 65 -4.53 1.80 -0.56
C ASP A 65 -4.35 3.28 -1.01
N GLN A 66 -4.59 4.26 -0.13
CA GLN A 66 -4.48 5.71 -0.41
C GLN A 66 -3.19 6.37 0.13
N GLY A 67 -2.19 5.55 0.49
CA GLY A 67 -0.99 5.97 1.22
C GLY A 67 -0.92 5.31 2.59
N ALA A 68 0.00 5.73 3.46
CA ALA A 68 0.31 5.00 4.70
C ALA A 68 -0.74 5.18 5.81
N GLY A 69 -2.01 4.95 5.48
CA GLY A 69 -3.18 4.88 6.35
C GLY A 69 -3.09 3.92 7.53
N GLY A 70 -1.93 3.27 7.71
CA GLY A 70 -1.47 2.44 8.80
C GLY A 70 0.03 2.14 8.55
N CYS A 71 0.59 1.06 9.10
CA CYS A 71 2.00 0.74 8.85
C CYS A 71 2.28 0.30 7.39
N PRO A 72 3.10 1.05 6.62
CA PRO A 72 3.34 0.74 5.19
C PRO A 72 4.36 -0.38 4.95
N ALA A 73 5.01 -0.89 6.01
CA ALA A 73 6.09 -1.87 5.92
C ALA A 73 5.63 -3.14 5.18
N GLY A 74 6.35 -3.52 4.13
CA GLY A 74 6.05 -4.72 3.32
C GLY A 74 4.77 -4.65 2.50
N VAL A 75 4.04 -3.52 2.55
CA VAL A 75 2.75 -3.31 1.89
C VAL A 75 2.87 -2.27 0.78
N GLN A 76 3.44 -1.10 1.12
CA GLN A 76 3.60 0.02 0.17
C GLN A 76 5.05 0.27 -0.20
N TYR A 77 5.98 -0.08 0.68
CA TYR A 77 7.41 0.04 0.41
C TYR A 77 8.17 -1.17 0.92
N LEU A 78 9.43 -1.21 0.52
CA LEU A 78 10.50 -2.03 1.04
C LEU A 78 11.79 -1.20 1.07
N GLY A 79 12.78 -1.64 1.84
CA GLY A 79 14.15 -1.13 1.79
C GLY A 79 15.08 -2.13 1.13
N ILE A 80 16.09 -1.65 0.40
CA ILE A 80 17.17 -2.45 -0.15
C ILE A 80 18.48 -1.96 0.44
N ARG A 81 19.23 -2.83 1.10
CA ARG A 81 20.54 -2.51 1.68
C ARG A 81 21.65 -2.62 0.62
N PRO A 82 22.81 -1.96 0.81
CA PRO A 82 23.93 -2.03 -0.14
C PRO A 82 24.45 -3.45 -0.43
N ASN A 83 24.26 -4.39 0.51
CA ASN A 83 24.61 -5.80 0.34
C ASN A 83 23.52 -6.62 -0.39
N GLY A 84 22.46 -5.98 -0.87
CA GLY A 84 21.36 -6.61 -1.60
C GLY A 84 20.25 -7.18 -0.71
N ASP A 85 20.34 -7.09 0.63
CA ASP A 85 19.26 -7.55 1.51
C ASP A 85 18.02 -6.67 1.34
N VAL A 86 16.85 -7.31 1.27
CA VAL A 86 15.56 -6.66 1.13
C VAL A 86 14.81 -6.73 2.46
N THR A 87 14.45 -5.57 3.01
CA THR A 87 13.70 -5.45 4.27
C THR A 87 12.30 -4.87 4.02
N PRO A 88 11.27 -5.28 4.78
CA PRO A 88 9.94 -4.66 4.74
C PRO A 88 9.96 -3.18 5.15
N CYS A 89 10.92 -2.77 5.99
CA CYS A 89 11.04 -1.39 6.45
C CYS A 89 12.48 -0.96 6.69
N PRO A 90 12.87 0.28 6.34
CA PRO A 90 14.21 0.78 6.65
C PRO A 90 14.59 0.69 8.13
N TYR A 91 13.61 0.72 9.03
CA TYR A 91 13.80 0.58 10.48
C TYR A 91 13.71 -0.87 10.98
N LEU A 92 13.44 -1.85 10.11
CA LEU A 92 13.36 -3.26 10.49
C LEU A 92 14.68 -3.98 10.14
N PRO A 93 15.42 -4.52 11.11
CA PRO A 93 16.62 -5.30 10.87
C PRO A 93 16.30 -6.78 10.55
N VAL A 94 15.18 -7.04 9.87
CA VAL A 94 14.78 -8.37 9.37
C VAL A 94 14.68 -8.34 7.85
N TYR A 95 15.02 -9.46 7.21
CA TYR A 95 15.22 -9.51 5.76
C TYR A 95 14.41 -10.64 5.13
N GLY A 96 13.66 -10.32 4.07
CA GLY A 96 12.83 -11.28 3.33
C GLY A 96 13.59 -12.01 2.22
N GLY A 97 14.82 -11.59 1.91
CA GLY A 97 15.65 -12.18 0.87
C GLY A 97 16.81 -11.28 0.45
N ASN A 98 17.57 -11.73 -0.55
CA ASN A 98 18.72 -10.98 -1.06
C ASN A 98 18.75 -10.99 -2.60
N LEU A 99 18.92 -9.81 -3.20
CA LEU A 99 18.87 -9.59 -4.66
C LEU A 99 20.01 -10.25 -5.45
N ARG A 100 21.06 -10.71 -4.78
CA ARG A 100 22.13 -11.51 -5.41
C ARG A 100 21.71 -12.96 -5.66
N ARG A 101 20.61 -13.40 -5.05
CA ARG A 101 20.13 -14.80 -5.07
C ARG A 101 18.72 -14.94 -5.65
N GLN A 102 17.86 -13.94 -5.49
CA GLN A 102 16.45 -13.98 -5.86
C GLN A 102 16.03 -12.68 -6.56
N SER A 103 15.00 -12.73 -7.40
CA SER A 103 14.44 -11.53 -8.00
C SER A 103 13.68 -10.70 -6.95
N LEU A 104 13.64 -9.38 -7.12
CA LEU A 104 12.87 -8.50 -6.23
C LEU A 104 11.38 -8.87 -6.22
N ALA A 105 10.86 -9.28 -7.39
CA ALA A 105 9.46 -9.67 -7.54
C ALA A 105 9.13 -10.93 -6.73
N ASP A 106 10.03 -11.91 -6.71
CA ASP A 106 9.86 -13.14 -5.92
C ASP A 106 9.94 -12.85 -4.43
N ILE A 107 10.93 -12.06 -3.98
CA ILE A 107 11.03 -11.66 -2.58
C ILE A 107 9.76 -10.93 -2.15
N TRP A 108 9.30 -9.96 -2.96
CA TRP A 108 8.10 -9.17 -2.64
C TRP A 108 6.84 -10.04 -2.55
N ARG A 109 6.62 -10.99 -3.46
CA ARG A 109 5.37 -11.76 -3.51
C ARG A 109 5.40 -13.00 -2.60
N ASN A 110 6.55 -13.65 -2.51
CA ASN A 110 6.65 -15.02 -2.04
C ASN A 110 7.51 -15.21 -0.79
N SER A 111 8.21 -14.18 -0.28
CA SER A 111 8.94 -14.35 0.97
C SER A 111 8.00 -14.42 2.18
N ASP A 112 8.28 -15.35 3.08
CA ASP A 112 7.48 -15.58 4.29
C ASP A 112 7.32 -14.30 5.10
N LEU A 113 8.40 -13.53 5.28
CA LEU A 113 8.38 -12.27 6.01
C LEU A 113 7.40 -11.25 5.43
N PHE A 114 7.40 -11.05 4.10
CA PHE A 114 6.50 -10.08 3.48
C PHE A 114 5.06 -10.58 3.49
N GLN A 115 4.83 -11.89 3.31
CA GLN A 115 3.49 -12.47 3.41
C GLN A 115 2.94 -12.34 4.84
N GLN A 116 3.73 -12.67 5.85
CA GLN A 116 3.35 -12.59 7.26
C GLN A 116 2.97 -11.16 7.66
N ILE A 117 3.81 -10.17 7.33
CA ILE A 117 3.53 -8.76 7.67
C ILE A 117 2.23 -8.24 7.05
N ARG A 118 1.86 -8.73 5.86
CA ARG A 118 0.61 -8.36 5.18
C ARG A 118 -0.62 -8.98 5.84
N GLN A 119 -0.47 -10.08 6.56
CA GLN A 119 -1.55 -10.76 7.26
C GLN A 119 -1.89 -10.04 8.57
N ARG A 120 -2.50 -8.84 8.48
CA ARG A 120 -2.84 -8.02 9.65
C ARG A 120 -3.79 -8.69 10.65
N HIS A 121 -4.53 -9.71 10.22
CA HIS A 121 -5.41 -10.49 11.09
C HIS A 121 -4.66 -11.47 11.99
N THR A 122 -3.38 -11.74 11.73
CA THR A 122 -2.51 -12.61 12.54
C THR A 122 -1.57 -11.82 13.45
N LEU A 123 -1.80 -10.50 13.61
CA LEU A 123 -1.17 -9.74 14.68
C LEU A 123 -1.55 -10.35 16.03
N THR A 124 -0.65 -10.30 17.01
CA THR A 124 -0.92 -10.84 18.34
C THR A 124 -1.50 -9.77 19.26
N ASP A 125 -1.95 -10.22 20.44
CA ASP A 125 -2.37 -9.38 21.57
C ASP A 125 -3.44 -8.35 21.20
N ARG A 126 -3.35 -7.13 21.74
CA ARG A 126 -4.36 -6.08 21.53
C ARG A 126 -4.52 -5.73 20.05
N CYS A 127 -3.43 -5.66 19.30
CA CYS A 127 -3.48 -5.33 17.87
C CYS A 127 -4.21 -6.40 17.04
N GLY A 128 -4.15 -7.67 17.42
CA GLY A 128 -4.87 -8.76 16.76
C GLY A 128 -6.39 -8.72 16.94
N ALA A 129 -6.82 -8.33 18.15
CA ALA A 129 -8.22 -8.23 18.56
C ALA A 129 -8.87 -6.87 18.22
N CYS A 130 -8.06 -5.85 17.93
CA CYS A 130 -8.53 -4.47 17.73
C CYS A 130 -9.41 -4.28 16.49
N GLU A 131 -10.51 -3.56 16.66
CA GLU A 131 -11.38 -3.08 15.58
C GLU A 131 -10.64 -2.26 14.53
N PHE A 132 -9.57 -1.54 14.91
CA PHE A 132 -8.77 -0.72 14.01
C PHE A 132 -7.63 -1.47 13.32
N ARG A 133 -7.51 -2.80 13.45
CA ARG A 133 -6.35 -3.54 12.91
C ARG A 133 -6.14 -3.40 11.39
N LEU A 134 -7.23 -3.18 10.63
CA LEU A 134 -7.20 -2.94 9.18
C LEU A 134 -7.05 -1.47 8.80
N LEU A 135 -7.07 -0.57 9.76
CA LEU A 135 -6.80 0.85 9.57
C LEU A 135 -5.41 1.18 10.14
N CYS A 136 -5.23 1.01 11.44
CA CYS A 136 -3.99 1.28 12.14
C CYS A 136 -2.97 0.13 12.07
N GLY A 137 -3.30 -0.99 12.73
CA GLY A 137 -2.47 -2.19 12.84
C GLY A 137 -1.09 -2.00 13.51
N GLY A 138 -0.79 -0.85 14.13
CA GLY A 138 0.46 -0.58 14.85
C GLY A 138 1.75 -0.58 14.00
N CYS A 139 2.83 0.01 14.51
CA CYS A 139 4.12 0.06 13.84
C CYS A 139 4.91 -1.24 14.05
N ARG A 140 5.13 -1.98 12.96
CA ARG A 140 5.86 -3.25 12.97
C ARG A 140 7.32 -3.10 13.43
N ALA A 141 7.94 -1.95 13.18
CA ALA A 141 9.30 -1.66 13.63
C ALA A 141 9.39 -1.40 15.13
N ARG A 142 8.37 -0.77 15.74
CA ARG A 142 8.31 -0.56 17.19
C ARG A 142 8.03 -1.86 17.93
N ALA A 143 7.06 -2.64 17.44
CA ALA A 143 6.76 -3.98 17.93
C ALA A 143 8.06 -4.81 18.00
N TYR A 144 8.76 -4.95 16.87
CA TYR A 144 10.01 -5.70 16.80
C TYR A 144 11.11 -5.14 17.72
N GLY A 145 11.31 -3.83 17.76
CA GLY A 145 12.39 -3.24 18.56
C GLY A 145 12.23 -3.46 20.06
N VAL A 146 11.00 -3.67 20.55
CA VAL A 146 10.72 -3.93 21.98
C VAL A 146 10.62 -5.42 22.29
N THR A 147 9.94 -6.19 21.44
CA THR A 147 9.60 -7.60 21.73
C THR A 147 10.47 -8.60 20.97
N GLY A 148 11.16 -8.18 19.92
CA GLY A 148 11.81 -9.06 18.95
C GLY A 148 10.85 -9.70 17.94
N ASP A 149 9.54 -9.42 18.01
CA ASP A 149 8.54 -9.96 17.11
C ASP A 149 7.88 -8.86 16.27
N VAL A 150 7.96 -8.99 14.94
CA VAL A 150 7.32 -8.06 13.99
C VAL A 150 5.79 -8.14 14.04
N MET A 151 5.21 -9.22 14.53
CA MET A 151 3.76 -9.44 14.60
C MET A 151 3.15 -9.05 15.96
N ALA A 152 3.97 -8.70 16.95
CA ALA A 152 3.52 -8.22 18.25
C ALA A 152 2.73 -6.92 18.18
N GLU A 153 2.04 -6.57 19.25
CA GLU A 153 1.40 -5.27 19.38
C GLU A 153 2.40 -4.10 19.37
N ASP A 154 1.94 -2.90 19.01
CA ASP A 154 2.77 -1.68 19.10
C ASP A 154 2.70 -1.14 20.54
N PRO A 155 3.82 -1.10 21.29
CA PRO A 155 3.81 -0.68 22.70
C PRO A 155 3.54 0.82 22.90
N TRP A 156 3.49 1.62 21.84
CA TRP A 156 3.11 3.04 21.89
C TRP A 156 1.59 3.28 21.79
N CYS A 157 0.77 2.25 21.95
CA CYS A 157 -0.68 2.34 21.91
C CYS A 157 -1.26 2.03 23.28
N GLU A 158 -2.12 2.89 23.84
CA GLU A 158 -2.86 2.61 25.09
C GLU A 158 -4.32 2.22 24.82
N TYR A 159 -4.72 2.16 23.55
CA TYR A 159 -6.07 1.80 23.16
C TYR A 159 -6.42 0.35 23.54
N GLU A 160 -7.54 0.17 24.21
CA GLU A 160 -8.10 -1.13 24.56
C GLU A 160 -9.16 -1.56 23.53
N PRO A 161 -8.99 -2.74 22.88
CA PRO A 161 -9.96 -3.28 21.93
C PRO A 161 -11.37 -3.42 22.48
N GLY A 162 -12.38 -3.17 21.64
CA GLY A 162 -13.80 -3.38 21.95
C GLY A 162 -14.53 -2.13 22.41
N VAL A 163 -13.83 -1.01 22.65
CA VAL A 163 -14.44 0.27 23.04
C VAL A 163 -15.38 0.80 21.95
N GLN A 164 -15.13 0.52 20.68
CA GLN A 164 -15.99 0.92 19.56
C GLN A 164 -16.97 -0.19 19.13
N GLY A 165 -17.36 -1.06 20.07
CA GLY A 165 -18.31 -2.14 19.82
C GLY A 165 -17.68 -3.38 19.16
N GLY A 166 -16.34 -3.43 19.04
CA GLY A 166 -15.59 -4.63 18.65
C GLY A 166 -15.79 -5.09 17.20
N ARG A 167 -16.53 -4.33 16.40
CA ARG A 167 -16.70 -4.61 14.97
C ARG A 167 -15.53 -4.05 14.20
N LEU A 168 -15.00 -4.84 13.27
CA LEU A 168 -13.87 -4.45 12.46
C LEU A 168 -14.17 -3.16 11.68
N ILE A 169 -13.37 -2.13 11.93
CA ILE A 169 -13.42 -0.86 11.22
C ILE A 169 -12.58 -1.03 9.97
N SER A 170 -13.28 -1.18 8.85
CA SER A 170 -12.69 -1.06 7.54
C SER A 170 -12.94 0.36 7.06
N PRO A 171 -11.95 1.05 6.48
CA PRO A 171 -12.28 2.13 5.57
C PRO A 171 -13.16 1.54 4.45
N ASP A 172 -14.23 2.23 4.06
CA ASP A 172 -15.06 1.81 2.94
C ASP A 172 -14.18 1.68 1.69
N GLY A 173 -14.03 0.44 1.20
CA GLY A 173 -13.08 0.09 0.14
C GLY A 173 -12.33 -1.19 0.45
N ALA A 174 -12.91 -2.33 0.07
CA ALA A 174 -12.18 -3.59 0.11
C ALA A 174 -11.18 -3.65 -1.04
N VAL A 175 -9.86 -3.69 -0.79
CA VAL A 175 -8.94 -4.29 -1.76
C VAL A 175 -7.71 -4.95 -1.12
N ALA A 176 -7.52 -6.22 -1.52
CA ALA A 176 -6.33 -7.03 -1.33
C ALA A 176 -5.21 -6.60 -2.29
N TYR A 177 -3.98 -6.47 -1.77
CA TYR A 177 -2.79 -6.37 -2.62
C TYR A 177 -2.55 -7.69 -3.36
N GLY A 178 -2.44 -7.63 -4.69
CA GLY A 178 -2.18 -8.80 -5.54
C GLY A 178 -3.36 -9.29 -6.37
N MET A 179 -4.52 -8.63 -6.31
CA MET A 179 -5.56 -8.80 -7.33
C MET A 179 -5.36 -7.80 -8.46
N GLU A 180 -5.56 -8.24 -9.71
CA GLU A 180 -5.71 -7.31 -10.83
C GLU A 180 -6.85 -6.35 -10.50
N ALA A 181 -6.59 -5.04 -10.66
CA ALA A 181 -7.55 -4.00 -10.29
C ALA A 181 -8.92 -4.33 -10.89
N ALA A 182 -10.00 -4.20 -10.12
CA ALA A 182 -11.33 -4.14 -10.71
C ALA A 182 -11.36 -2.90 -11.62
N GLY A 183 -11.34 -3.13 -12.93
CA GLY A 183 -11.08 -2.10 -13.95
C GLY A 183 -9.76 -2.25 -14.72
N ALA A 184 -8.96 -3.27 -14.43
CA ALA A 184 -7.88 -3.70 -15.31
C ALA A 184 -8.49 -4.07 -16.66
N LEU A 185 -7.98 -3.45 -17.71
CA LEU A 185 -8.46 -3.68 -19.06
C LEU A 185 -8.10 -5.11 -19.49
N VAL A 186 -9.09 -5.99 -19.56
CA VAL A 186 -8.90 -7.41 -19.90
C VAL A 186 -9.02 -7.62 -21.41
N TRP A 187 -8.15 -8.43 -22.01
CA TRP A 187 -8.32 -8.83 -23.41
C TRP A 187 -9.15 -10.11 -23.51
N SER A 188 -10.17 -10.10 -24.37
CA SER A 188 -10.86 -11.35 -24.74
C SER A 188 -9.89 -12.32 -25.44
N ALA A 189 -10.15 -13.62 -25.36
CA ALA A 189 -9.31 -14.63 -26.00
C ALA A 189 -9.25 -14.45 -27.52
N GLU A 190 -10.35 -14.02 -28.13
CA GLU A 190 -10.49 -13.70 -29.54
C GLU A 190 -9.61 -12.50 -29.94
N ALA A 191 -9.66 -11.41 -29.16
CA ALA A 191 -8.84 -10.22 -29.41
C ALA A 191 -7.34 -10.52 -29.20
N GLN A 192 -7.01 -11.35 -28.20
CA GLN A 192 -5.63 -11.76 -27.95
C GLN A 192 -5.07 -12.57 -29.13
N ARG A 193 -5.84 -13.52 -29.69
CA ARG A 193 -5.45 -14.28 -30.89
C ARG A 193 -5.19 -13.35 -32.08
N LEU A 194 -6.05 -12.36 -32.32
CA LEU A 194 -5.86 -11.38 -33.40
C LEU A 194 -4.60 -10.53 -33.21
N LEU A 195 -4.29 -10.15 -31.97
CA LEU A 195 -3.09 -9.41 -31.64
C LEU A 195 -1.82 -10.24 -31.85
N ASP A 196 -1.87 -11.54 -31.56
CA ASP A 196 -0.71 -12.43 -31.67
C ASP A 196 -0.29 -12.68 -33.13
N VAL A 197 -1.24 -12.61 -34.08
CA VAL A 197 -0.97 -12.63 -35.53
C VAL A 197 -0.13 -11.43 -35.99
N ILE A 198 -0.17 -10.30 -35.27
CA ILE A 198 0.61 -9.10 -35.61
C ILE A 198 2.10 -9.35 -35.35
N PRO A 199 3.02 -8.98 -36.26
CA PRO A 199 4.45 -9.14 -36.05
C PRO A 199 4.94 -8.51 -34.73
N ALA A 200 5.84 -9.20 -34.03
CA ALA A 200 6.28 -8.83 -32.68
C ALA A 200 6.76 -7.37 -32.56
N PHE A 201 7.46 -6.87 -33.59
CA PHE A 201 8.01 -5.50 -33.63
C PHE A 201 6.93 -4.41 -33.71
N VAL A 202 5.71 -4.73 -34.16
CA VAL A 202 4.57 -3.80 -34.23
C VAL A 202 3.55 -4.08 -33.13
N ARG A 203 3.46 -5.32 -32.65
CA ARG A 203 2.46 -5.81 -31.69
C ARG A 203 2.35 -4.95 -30.43
N GLY A 204 3.48 -4.56 -29.84
CA GLY A 204 3.49 -3.71 -28.64
C GLY A 204 2.91 -2.31 -28.89
N ARG A 205 3.13 -1.74 -30.08
CA ARG A 205 2.56 -0.44 -30.48
C ARG A 205 1.06 -0.54 -30.71
N VAL A 206 0.58 -1.63 -31.33
CA VAL A 206 -0.85 -1.87 -31.55
C VAL A 206 -1.57 -2.08 -30.23
N ARG A 207 -1.03 -2.94 -29.35
CA ARG A 207 -1.58 -3.19 -28.01
C ARG A 207 -1.79 -1.88 -27.25
N ARG A 208 -0.74 -1.06 -27.09
CA ARG A 208 -0.85 0.25 -26.41
C ARG A 208 -1.88 1.17 -27.06
N GLY A 209 -1.99 1.12 -28.39
CA GLY A 209 -2.96 1.92 -29.14
C GLY A 209 -4.41 1.54 -28.85
N VAL A 210 -4.70 0.25 -28.88
CA VAL A 210 -6.03 -0.30 -28.57
C VAL A 210 -6.36 -0.08 -27.10
N GLU A 211 -5.40 -0.29 -26.19
CA GLU A 211 -5.63 -0.07 -24.76
C GLU A 211 -5.88 1.42 -24.43
N ALA A 212 -5.19 2.34 -25.10
CA ALA A 212 -5.44 3.77 -24.95
C ALA A 212 -6.86 4.15 -25.43
N TYR A 213 -7.28 3.62 -26.59
CA TYR A 213 -8.64 3.81 -27.08
C TYR A 213 -9.68 3.23 -26.12
N ALA A 214 -9.45 2.01 -25.63
CA ALA A 214 -10.35 1.34 -24.71
C ALA A 214 -10.54 2.15 -23.41
N ARG A 215 -9.45 2.66 -22.83
CA ARG A 215 -9.50 3.53 -21.65
C ARG A 215 -10.20 4.86 -21.91
N GLU A 216 -9.94 5.51 -23.05
CA GLU A 216 -10.57 6.78 -23.43
C GLU A 216 -12.10 6.66 -23.54
N HIS A 217 -12.62 5.50 -23.94
CA HIS A 217 -14.06 5.27 -24.15
C HIS A 217 -14.69 4.39 -23.05
N GLY A 218 -13.97 4.18 -21.93
CA GLY A 218 -14.51 3.49 -20.76
C GLY A 218 -14.72 1.98 -20.91
N TYR A 219 -14.09 1.34 -21.90
CA TYR A 219 -14.16 -0.12 -22.05
C TYR A 219 -13.30 -0.82 -20.98
N LEU A 220 -13.88 -1.84 -20.33
CA LEU A 220 -13.20 -2.69 -19.36
C LEU A 220 -12.65 -3.99 -19.98
N VAL A 221 -13.17 -4.38 -21.15
CA VAL A 221 -12.74 -5.55 -21.90
C VAL A 221 -12.45 -5.17 -23.36
N VAL A 222 -11.29 -5.56 -23.88
CA VAL A 222 -10.93 -5.43 -25.30
C VAL A 222 -11.48 -6.62 -26.08
N THR A 223 -12.50 -6.37 -26.89
CA THR A 223 -13.05 -7.32 -27.85
C THR A 223 -12.56 -7.01 -29.27
N PRO A 224 -12.74 -7.94 -30.24
CA PRO A 224 -12.46 -7.65 -31.65
C PRO A 224 -13.15 -6.39 -32.19
N GLU A 225 -14.35 -6.08 -31.69
CA GLU A 225 -15.10 -4.87 -32.04
C GLU A 225 -14.39 -3.61 -31.55
N VAL A 226 -13.89 -3.61 -30.31
CA VAL A 226 -13.10 -2.50 -29.77
C VAL A 226 -11.79 -2.31 -30.56
N MET A 227 -11.13 -3.41 -30.97
CA MET A 227 -9.95 -3.35 -31.84
C MET A 227 -10.29 -2.70 -33.20
N HIS A 228 -11.44 -3.04 -33.76
CA HIS A 228 -11.90 -2.50 -35.04
C HIS A 228 -12.22 -0.99 -34.94
N GLN A 229 -12.93 -0.57 -33.88
CA GLN A 229 -13.24 0.84 -33.61
C GLN A 229 -11.96 1.67 -33.39
N ALA A 230 -11.00 1.14 -32.62
CA ALA A 230 -9.70 1.78 -32.40
C ALA A 230 -8.91 1.96 -33.72
N ARG A 231 -9.04 1.03 -34.66
CA ARG A 231 -8.43 1.09 -35.99
C ARG A 231 -9.10 2.14 -36.88
N GLN A 232 -10.43 2.25 -36.84
CA GLN A 232 -11.19 3.22 -37.62
C GLN A 232 -10.88 4.68 -37.22
N LYS A 233 -10.80 4.97 -35.91
CA LYS A 233 -10.45 6.32 -35.40
C LYS A 233 -9.03 6.75 -35.79
N ARG A 234 -8.10 5.81 -36.00
CA ARG A 234 -6.71 6.09 -36.38
C ARG A 234 -6.46 6.26 -37.88
N GLY A 235 -7.47 6.06 -38.73
CA GLY A 235 -7.37 6.19 -40.19
C GLY A 235 -6.34 5.23 -40.82
N PRO A 236 -6.30 5.11 -42.16
CA PRO A 236 -5.30 4.29 -42.84
C PRO A 236 -3.91 4.93 -42.64
N MET A 237 -3.05 4.22 -41.93
CA MET A 237 -1.68 4.61 -41.61
C MET A 237 -0.88 4.80 -42.91
N LYS A 238 -0.69 6.05 -43.36
CA LYS A 238 0.22 6.37 -44.47
C LYS A 238 1.65 6.02 -44.03
N LEU A 239 2.18 4.92 -44.54
CA LEU A 239 3.58 4.54 -44.41
C LEU A 239 4.42 5.56 -45.22
N ARG A 240 4.94 6.60 -44.56
CA ARG A 240 6.02 7.40 -45.16
C ARG A 240 7.31 6.61 -44.95
N LEU A 241 7.79 5.97 -46.02
CA LEU A 241 9.16 5.48 -46.09
C LEU A 241 10.09 6.72 -46.20
N PRO A 242 11.18 6.79 -45.43
CA PRO A 242 12.21 7.80 -45.64
C PRO A 242 12.85 7.59 -47.02
N VAL A 243 13.05 8.70 -47.73
CA VAL A 243 13.78 8.80 -49.00
C VAL A 243 15.25 8.50 -48.76
#